data_AF-A0A2K3QCK2-F1
#
_entry.id   AF-A0A2K3QCK2-F1
#
_cell.length_a   1.000
_cell.length_b   1.000
_cell.length_c   1.000
_cell.angle_alpha   90.00
_cell.angle_beta   90.00
_cell.angle_gamma   90.00
#
_symmetry.space_group_name_H-M   'P 1'
#
loop_
_entity.id
_entity.type
_entity.pdbx_description
1 polymer ?
#
loop_
_entity_poly.entity_id
_entity_poly.type
_entity_poly.pdbx_seq_one_letter_code
_entity_poly.pdbx_strand_id
1 'polypeptide(L)'
;MAADNGLFSSALISPEVSAALPKGYKLRALRRADYDSGFLDCLRVLTTVGDISRDEFEAQYERMFKQEGYYIVVVEDDEGAVVATGALIVERKFIHNLGAVGHIEDIAVSKSQQGKKLGLRLIQALDFIAEHIGCYKSILDCSDANEGFYIKCGFRRAGLQMAHYYQGSKSKPQ
;
A
#
# COMPACT_ATOMS: atom_id res chain seq x y z
N MET A 1 11.70 -17.71 -19.15
CA MET A 1 10.57 -17.21 -18.34
C MET A 1 11.13 -16.15 -17.42
N ALA A 2 10.85 -14.87 -17.69
CA ALA A 2 11.32 -13.81 -16.81
C ALA A 2 10.67 -14.03 -15.44
N ALA A 3 11.48 -14.10 -14.39
CA ALA A 3 10.95 -14.04 -13.04
C ALA A 3 10.06 -12.80 -12.96
N ASP A 4 8.83 -13.02 -12.50
CA ASP A 4 7.80 -12.01 -12.34
C ASP A 4 8.21 -11.05 -11.22
N ASN A 5 9.17 -10.17 -11.54
CA ASN A 5 9.83 -9.27 -10.62
C ASN A 5 8.86 -8.12 -10.32
N GLY A 6 8.13 -8.25 -9.21
CA GLY A 6 7.43 -7.12 -8.61
C GLY A 6 8.41 -6.07 -8.08
N LEU A 7 7.85 -4.98 -7.54
CA LEU A 7 8.58 -3.81 -7.06
C LEU A 7 9.63 -4.15 -5.99
N PHE A 8 9.40 -5.24 -5.24
CA PHE A 8 10.33 -5.78 -4.25
C PHE A 8 10.26 -7.32 -4.22
N SER A 9 11.23 -7.94 -3.54
CA SER A 9 11.32 -9.40 -3.43
C SER A 9 10.11 -10.02 -2.73
N SER A 10 9.56 -11.09 -3.30
CA SER A 10 8.47 -11.87 -2.69
C SER A 10 8.83 -12.48 -1.34
N ALA A 11 10.12 -12.58 -0.99
CA ALA A 11 10.58 -13.03 0.32
C ALA A 11 10.09 -12.13 1.48
N LEU A 12 9.70 -10.88 1.19
CA LEU A 12 9.14 -9.96 2.19
C LEU A 12 7.63 -10.10 2.35
N ILE A 13 6.96 -10.94 1.55
CA ILE A 13 5.53 -11.19 1.71
C ILE A 13 5.32 -12.21 2.83
N SER A 14 4.59 -11.83 3.88
CA SER A 14 4.31 -12.70 5.02
C SER A 14 3.59 -13.99 4.58
N PRO A 15 4.17 -15.18 4.87
CA PRO A 15 3.51 -16.46 4.59
C PRO A 15 2.21 -16.63 5.39
N GLU A 16 2.19 -16.16 6.64
CA GLU A 16 1.03 -16.25 7.52
C GLU A 16 -0.13 -15.39 7.01
N VAL A 17 0.14 -14.14 6.63
CA VAL A 17 -0.90 -13.25 6.07
C VAL A 17 -1.41 -13.78 4.74
N SER A 18 -0.52 -14.32 3.90
CA SER A 18 -0.88 -14.93 2.62
C SER A 18 -1.78 -16.16 2.81
N ALA A 19 -1.47 -17.03 3.76
CA ALA A 19 -2.29 -18.19 4.10
C ALA A 19 -3.67 -17.81 4.68
N ALA A 20 -3.78 -16.61 5.25
CA ALA A 20 -5.01 -16.11 5.86
C ALA A 20 -5.93 -15.32 4.89
N LEU A 21 -5.54 -15.22 3.61
CA LEU A 21 -6.41 -14.70 2.54
C LEU A 21 -7.54 -15.68 2.22
N PRO A 22 -8.69 -15.18 1.74
CA PRO A 22 -9.71 -16.05 1.15
C PRO A 22 -9.12 -16.84 -0.03
N LYS A 23 -9.63 -18.06 -0.26
CA LYS A 23 -9.23 -18.89 -1.40
C LYS A 23 -9.39 -18.12 -2.72
N GLY A 24 -8.40 -18.21 -3.60
CA GLY A 24 -8.38 -17.54 -4.90
C GLY A 24 -7.60 -16.23 -4.91
N TYR A 25 -7.43 -15.59 -3.75
CA TYR A 25 -6.71 -14.32 -3.64
C TYR A 25 -5.22 -14.53 -3.40
N LYS A 26 -4.39 -13.59 -3.85
CA LYS A 26 -2.94 -13.59 -3.64
C LYS A 26 -2.44 -12.21 -3.22
N LEU A 27 -1.58 -12.18 -2.22
CA LEU A 27 -0.79 -11.00 -1.86
C LEU A 27 0.55 -11.04 -2.61
N ARG A 28 0.94 -9.92 -3.19
CA ARG A 28 2.21 -9.79 -3.90
C ARG A 28 2.63 -8.33 -4.04
N ALA A 29 3.88 -8.11 -4.43
CA ALA A 29 4.34 -6.79 -4.83
C ALA A 29 3.63 -6.33 -6.12
N LEU A 30 3.46 -5.00 -6.25
CA LEU A 30 3.06 -4.34 -7.50
C LEU A 30 4.02 -4.72 -8.62
N ARG A 31 3.50 -5.01 -9.80
CA ARG A 31 4.26 -5.31 -11.01
C ARG A 31 4.10 -4.16 -12.01
N ARG A 32 5.08 -4.00 -12.90
CA ARG A 32 4.97 -3.07 -14.02
C ARG A 32 3.75 -3.35 -14.92
N ALA A 33 3.36 -4.61 -15.05
CA ALA A 33 2.21 -5.02 -15.86
C ALA A 33 0.85 -4.73 -15.19
N ASP A 34 0.80 -4.38 -13.90
CA ASP A 34 -0.48 -4.17 -13.18
C ASP A 34 -1.24 -2.92 -13.64
N TYR A 35 -0.66 -2.12 -14.54
CA TYR A 35 -1.41 -1.12 -15.32
C TYR A 35 -2.64 -1.77 -16.00
N ASP A 36 -2.48 -2.98 -16.55
CA ASP A 36 -3.54 -3.73 -17.24
C ASP A 36 -4.45 -4.51 -16.31
N SER A 37 -4.03 -4.72 -15.06
CA SER A 37 -4.76 -5.51 -14.07
C SER A 37 -5.71 -4.66 -13.23
N GLY A 38 -5.92 -3.38 -13.55
CA GLY A 38 -6.85 -2.50 -12.85
C GLY A 38 -6.30 -1.84 -11.58
N PHE A 39 -4.98 -1.79 -11.40
CA PHE A 39 -4.36 -1.17 -10.22
C PHE A 39 -4.79 0.29 -10.02
N LEU A 40 -4.75 1.10 -11.08
CA LEU A 40 -5.15 2.51 -11.01
C LEU A 40 -6.64 2.66 -10.68
N ASP A 41 -7.49 1.77 -11.19
CA ASP A 41 -8.93 1.78 -10.90
C ASP A 41 -9.23 1.39 -9.45
N CYS A 42 -8.44 0.46 -8.88
CA CYS A 42 -8.50 0.15 -7.45
C CYS A 42 -8.18 1.40 -6.60
N LEU A 43 -7.16 2.19 -6.95
CA LEU A 43 -6.82 3.42 -6.22
C LEU A 43 -7.93 4.50 -6.28
N ARG A 44 -8.75 4.53 -7.34
CA ARG A 44 -9.82 5.52 -7.50
C ARG A 44 -10.92 5.43 -6.44
N VAL A 45 -11.01 4.32 -5.69
CA VAL A 45 -11.96 4.26 -4.55
C VAL A 45 -11.51 5.11 -3.36
N LEU A 46 -10.22 5.41 -3.27
CA LEU A 46 -9.63 6.17 -2.17
C LEU A 46 -9.66 7.68 -2.49
N THR A 47 -9.16 8.07 -3.66
CA THR A 47 -9.00 9.49 -4.02
C THR A 47 -8.93 9.71 -5.53
N THR A 48 -8.77 10.97 -5.94
CA THR A 48 -8.54 11.34 -7.34
C THR A 48 -7.17 10.83 -7.81
N VAL A 49 -7.17 9.93 -8.80
CA VAL A 49 -5.94 9.47 -9.48
C VAL A 49 -5.62 10.31 -10.72
N GLY A 50 -6.64 10.73 -11.47
CA GLY A 50 -6.48 11.39 -12.77
C GLY A 50 -6.39 10.43 -13.96
N ASP A 51 -6.00 10.95 -15.11
CA ASP A 51 -5.81 10.20 -16.35
C ASP A 51 -4.31 9.98 -16.53
N ILE A 52 -3.86 8.75 -16.29
CA ILE A 52 -2.45 8.34 -16.34
C ILE A 52 -2.31 7.37 -17.51
N SER A 53 -1.46 7.70 -18.46
CA SER A 53 -1.11 6.81 -19.57
C SER A 53 -0.19 5.67 -19.10
N ARG A 54 -0.09 4.60 -19.90
CA ARG A 54 0.84 3.48 -19.63
C ARG A 54 2.27 3.97 -19.44
N ASP A 55 2.75 4.82 -20.35
CA ASP A 55 4.14 5.31 -20.32
C ASP A 55 4.43 6.10 -19.04
N GLU A 56 3.46 6.89 -18.57
CA GLU A 56 3.57 7.62 -17.29
C GLU A 56 3.57 6.67 -16.09
N PHE A 57 2.72 5.64 -16.10
CA PHE A 57 2.70 4.61 -15.05
C PHE A 57 4.03 3.86 -14.99
N GLU A 58 4.53 3.38 -16.12
CA GLU A 58 5.80 2.65 -16.19
C GLU A 58 6.99 3.52 -15.78
N ALA A 59 7.01 4.79 -16.22
CA ALA A 59 8.03 5.74 -15.79
C ALA A 59 7.99 5.98 -14.27
N GLN A 60 6.79 6.07 -13.68
CA GLN A 60 6.65 6.25 -12.23
C GLN A 60 7.04 4.99 -11.46
N TYR A 61 6.66 3.81 -11.96
CA TYR A 61 7.10 2.51 -11.43
C TYR A 61 8.63 2.43 -11.40
N GLU A 62 9.32 2.79 -12.49
CA GLU A 62 10.78 2.78 -12.55
C GLU A 62 11.44 3.74 -11.57
N ARG A 63 10.84 4.90 -11.31
CA ARG A 63 11.34 5.84 -10.30
C ARG A 63 11.25 5.23 -8.90
N MET A 64 10.10 4.63 -8.57
CA MET A 64 9.89 3.94 -7.29
C MET A 64 10.81 2.73 -7.14
N PHE A 65 10.98 1.93 -8.20
CA PHE A 65 11.84 0.74 -8.17
C PHE A 65 13.32 1.07 -7.93
N LYS A 66 13.81 2.16 -8.53
CA LYS A 66 15.19 2.63 -8.34
C LYS A 66 15.42 3.30 -6.99
N GLN A 67 14.35 3.76 -6.33
CA GLN A 67 14.43 4.37 -5.03
C GLN A 67 14.22 3.31 -3.95
N GLU A 68 15.21 3.16 -3.06
CA GLU A 68 15.02 2.30 -1.89
C GLU A 68 13.88 2.84 -1.01
N GLY A 69 13.05 1.94 -0.48
CA GLY A 69 12.06 2.26 0.55
C GLY A 69 10.60 2.23 0.11
N TYR A 70 10.27 1.95 -1.15
CA TYR A 70 8.87 1.75 -1.59
C TYR A 70 8.47 0.27 -1.62
N TYR A 71 7.41 -0.07 -0.89
CA TYR A 71 6.85 -1.40 -0.84
C TYR A 71 5.34 -1.33 -1.11
N ILE A 72 4.96 -1.43 -2.38
CA ILE A 72 3.55 -1.42 -2.79
C ILE A 72 3.06 -2.85 -2.89
N VAL A 73 2.13 -3.22 -2.02
CA VAL A 73 1.50 -4.54 -1.94
C VAL A 73 0.14 -4.46 -2.62
N VAL A 74 -0.17 -5.42 -3.48
CA VAL A 74 -1.48 -5.59 -4.07
C VAL A 74 -2.08 -6.94 -3.67
N VAL A 75 -3.42 -6.98 -3.65
CA VAL A 75 -4.18 -8.22 -3.65
C VAL A 75 -4.74 -8.46 -5.04
N GLU A 76 -4.36 -9.58 -5.63
CA GLU A 76 -4.91 -10.11 -6.89
C GLU A 76 -6.03 -11.10 -6.55
N ASP A 77 -7.16 -11.05 -7.27
CA ASP A 77 -8.21 -12.07 -7.17
C ASP A 77 -7.97 -13.27 -8.11
N ASP A 78 -8.93 -14.18 -8.19
CA ASP A 78 -8.85 -15.40 -9.00
C ASP A 78 -8.94 -15.15 -10.51
N GLU A 79 -9.45 -13.99 -10.92
CA GLU A 79 -9.50 -13.54 -12.31
C GLU A 79 -8.21 -12.79 -12.72
N GLY A 80 -7.29 -12.56 -11.78
CA GLY A 80 -6.03 -11.86 -12.02
C GLY A 80 -6.13 -10.33 -11.92
N ALA A 81 -7.25 -9.81 -11.42
CA ALA A 81 -7.46 -8.38 -11.24
C ALA A 81 -6.90 -7.90 -9.90
N VAL A 82 -6.29 -6.71 -9.90
CA VAL A 82 -5.90 -6.02 -8.67
C VAL A 82 -7.15 -5.43 -8.02
N VAL A 83 -7.45 -5.95 -6.83
CA VAL A 83 -8.70 -5.64 -6.10
C VAL A 83 -8.48 -4.94 -4.77
N ALA A 84 -7.23 -4.90 -4.31
CA ALA A 84 -6.83 -4.09 -3.18
C ALA A 84 -5.36 -3.68 -3.32
N THR A 85 -4.99 -2.54 -2.76
CA THR A 85 -3.62 -2.04 -2.74
C THR A 85 -3.31 -1.32 -1.43
N GLY A 86 -2.05 -1.33 -1.04
CA GLY A 86 -1.51 -0.52 0.04
C GLY A 86 0.00 -0.34 -0.12
N ALA A 87 0.53 0.80 0.33
CA ALA A 87 1.94 1.12 0.23
C ALA A 87 2.57 1.25 1.62
N LEU A 88 3.83 0.87 1.72
CA LEU A 88 4.71 1.21 2.83
C LEU A 88 5.89 2.01 2.26
N ILE A 89 6.13 3.19 2.83
CA ILE A 89 7.30 4.02 2.56
C ILE A 89 8.19 4.02 3.79
N VAL A 90 9.47 3.71 3.61
CA VAL A 90 10.45 3.66 4.70
C VAL A 90 11.25 4.95 4.77
N GLU A 91 11.13 5.64 5.89
CA GLU A 91 11.90 6.85 6.17
C GLU A 91 13.07 6.55 7.10
N ARG A 92 14.29 6.77 6.63
CA ARG A 92 15.51 6.67 7.46
C ARG A 92 15.68 7.92 8.32
N LYS A 93 16.08 7.74 9.59
CA LYS A 93 16.21 8.82 10.57
C LYS A 93 17.56 8.77 11.27
N PHE A 94 18.06 9.94 11.71
CA PHE A 94 19.20 9.99 12.64
C PHE A 94 18.78 9.63 14.08
N ILE A 95 17.57 10.05 14.48
CA ILE A 95 16.99 9.73 15.78
C ILE A 95 16.73 8.23 15.92
N HIS A 96 16.55 7.76 17.16
CA HIS A 96 16.42 6.34 17.48
C HIS A 96 17.60 5.51 16.97
N ASN A 97 18.82 6.03 17.11
CA ASN A 97 20.07 5.36 16.76
C ASN A 97 20.12 4.91 15.29
N LEU A 98 20.03 5.88 14.36
CA LEU A 98 19.96 5.61 12.91
C LEU A 98 18.74 4.75 12.51
N GLY A 99 17.61 4.91 13.22
CA GLY A 99 16.42 4.10 13.06
C GLY A 99 15.65 4.39 11.76
N ALA A 100 14.57 3.63 11.54
CA ALA A 100 13.65 3.83 10.42
C ALA A 100 12.18 3.80 10.86
N VAL A 101 11.32 4.55 10.17
CA VAL A 101 9.86 4.54 10.37
C VAL A 101 9.19 4.09 9.08
N GLY A 102 8.23 3.18 9.22
CA GLY A 102 7.32 2.81 8.14
C GLY A 102 6.13 3.76 8.08
N HIS A 103 5.81 4.27 6.90
CA HIS A 103 4.62 5.08 6.64
C HIS A 103 3.69 4.27 5.74
N ILE A 104 2.53 3.90 6.27
CA ILE A 104 1.52 3.15 5.52
C ILE A 104 0.62 4.15 4.79
N GLU A 105 0.57 4.04 3.47
CA GLU A 105 -0.13 4.96 2.58
C GLU A 105 -1.05 4.21 1.60
N ASP A 106 -1.94 4.95 0.95
CA ASP A 106 -2.72 4.53 -0.22
C ASP A 106 -3.48 3.19 -0.07
N ILE A 107 -4.05 2.96 1.13
CA ILE A 107 -4.89 1.78 1.40
C ILE A 107 -6.23 1.90 0.66
N ALA A 108 -6.43 1.04 -0.34
CA ALA A 108 -7.64 0.99 -1.13
C ALA A 108 -8.11 -0.46 -1.33
N VAL A 109 -9.43 -0.67 -1.28
CA VAL A 109 -10.07 -1.96 -1.59
C VAL A 109 -11.26 -1.67 -2.50
N SER A 110 -11.27 -2.28 -3.69
CA SER A 110 -12.37 -2.18 -4.66
C SER A 110 -13.72 -2.41 -3.98
N LYS A 111 -14.73 -1.58 -4.30
CA LYS A 111 -16.02 -1.57 -3.59
C LYS A 111 -16.71 -2.94 -3.53
N SER A 112 -16.65 -3.71 -4.63
CA SER A 112 -17.19 -5.08 -4.73
C SER A 112 -16.42 -6.11 -3.88
N GLN A 113 -15.27 -5.73 -3.33
CA GLN A 113 -14.33 -6.60 -2.62
C GLN A 113 -14.19 -6.21 -1.14
N GLN A 114 -14.87 -5.15 -0.71
CA GLN A 114 -14.92 -4.71 0.69
C GLN A 114 -15.66 -5.73 1.57
N GLY A 115 -15.39 -5.71 2.88
CA GLY A 115 -15.95 -6.66 3.84
C GLY A 115 -15.27 -8.05 3.87
N LYS A 116 -14.44 -8.38 2.87
CA LYS A 116 -13.71 -9.67 2.76
C LYS A 116 -12.37 -9.72 3.52
N LYS A 117 -12.16 -8.78 4.46
CA LYS A 117 -10.92 -8.62 5.25
C LYS A 117 -9.65 -8.30 4.45
N LEU A 118 -9.74 -8.00 3.15
CA LEU A 118 -8.57 -7.68 2.32
C LEU A 118 -7.78 -6.47 2.84
N GLY A 119 -8.47 -5.40 3.26
CA GLY A 119 -7.81 -4.24 3.88
C GLY A 119 -7.05 -4.60 5.15
N LEU A 120 -7.60 -5.46 6.00
CA LEU A 120 -6.90 -5.96 7.20
C LEU A 120 -5.62 -6.73 6.80
N ARG A 121 -5.69 -7.58 5.77
CA ARG A 121 -4.53 -8.33 5.28
C ARG A 121 -3.46 -7.41 4.68
N LEU A 122 -3.84 -6.34 4.00
CA LEU A 122 -2.89 -5.32 3.54
C LEU A 122 -2.14 -4.67 4.71
N ILE A 123 -2.86 -4.21 5.75
CA ILE A 123 -2.21 -3.62 6.93
C ILE A 123 -1.25 -4.60 7.59
N GLN A 124 -1.67 -5.85 7.79
CA GLN A 124 -0.82 -6.89 8.37
C GLN A 124 0.43 -7.18 7.52
N ALA A 125 0.28 -7.21 6.19
CA ALA A 125 1.40 -7.45 5.29
C ALA A 125 2.41 -6.29 5.33
N LEU A 126 1.93 -5.04 5.30
CA LEU A 126 2.78 -3.85 5.34
C LEU A 126 3.50 -3.71 6.69
N ASP A 127 2.81 -4.00 7.80
CA ASP A 127 3.41 -3.95 9.13
C ASP A 127 4.48 -5.03 9.31
N PHE A 128 4.22 -6.25 8.82
CA PHE A 128 5.22 -7.32 8.75
C PHE A 128 6.47 -6.90 7.96
N ILE A 129 6.29 -6.27 6.79
CA ILE A 129 7.41 -5.78 5.97
C ILE A 129 8.21 -4.74 6.77
N ALA A 130 7.53 -3.77 7.38
CA ALA A 130 8.17 -2.69 8.14
C ALA A 130 9.01 -3.24 9.30
N GLU A 131 8.49 -4.19 10.07
CA GLU A 131 9.22 -4.84 11.15
C GLU A 131 10.44 -5.63 10.60
N HIS A 132 10.24 -6.42 9.53
CA HIS A 132 11.30 -7.27 8.96
C HIS A 132 12.49 -6.48 8.41
N ILE A 133 12.25 -5.27 7.90
CA ILE A 133 13.32 -4.39 7.38
C ILE A 133 13.87 -3.43 8.43
N GLY A 134 13.45 -3.58 9.69
CA GLY A 134 14.03 -2.90 10.85
C GLY A 134 13.42 -1.53 11.18
N CYS A 135 12.20 -1.23 10.74
CA CYS A 135 11.50 -0.05 11.25
C CYS A 135 11.17 -0.24 12.73
N TYR A 136 11.37 0.80 13.55
CA TYR A 136 11.03 0.74 14.98
C TYR A 136 9.54 1.00 15.25
N LYS A 137 8.80 1.47 14.23
CA LYS A 137 7.34 1.61 14.22
C LYS A 137 6.81 1.80 12.80
N SER A 138 5.54 1.50 12.62
CA SER A 138 4.71 1.92 11.48
C SER A 138 3.74 3.02 11.91
N ILE A 139 3.50 4.02 11.06
CA ILE A 139 2.50 5.07 11.26
C ILE A 139 1.65 5.25 10.01
N LEU A 140 0.48 5.85 10.18
CA LEU A 140 -0.45 6.24 9.12
C LEU A 140 -1.37 7.33 9.64
N ASP A 141 -1.94 8.09 8.71
CA ASP A 141 -3.02 9.03 8.98
C ASP A 141 -4.36 8.44 8.55
N CYS A 142 -5.42 8.75 9.31
CA CYS A 142 -6.76 8.26 9.03
C CYS A 142 -7.81 9.29 9.49
N SER A 143 -9.02 9.19 8.95
CA SER A 143 -10.17 10.01 9.38
C SER A 143 -10.88 9.38 10.58
N ASP A 144 -11.69 10.15 11.29
CA ASP A 144 -12.48 9.61 12.40
C ASP A 144 -13.41 8.45 11.96
N ALA A 145 -13.88 8.49 10.71
CA ALA A 145 -14.77 7.47 10.15
C ALA A 145 -14.09 6.10 9.95
N ASN A 146 -12.77 6.05 9.74
CA ASN A 146 -12.02 4.81 9.54
C ASN A 146 -11.07 4.48 10.70
N GLU A 147 -10.95 5.31 11.74
CA GLU A 147 -10.15 5.02 12.96
C GLU A 147 -10.47 3.63 13.54
N GLY A 148 -11.77 3.28 13.64
CA GLY A 148 -12.20 1.99 14.15
C GLY A 148 -11.74 0.78 13.32
N PHE A 149 -11.42 0.96 12.04
CA PHE A 149 -10.78 -0.09 11.22
C PHE A 149 -9.32 -0.27 11.61
N TYR A 150 -8.56 0.82 11.79
CA TYR A 150 -7.15 0.74 12.17
C TYR A 150 -6.94 0.23 13.59
N ILE A 151 -7.85 0.55 14.53
CA ILE A 151 -7.87 -0.07 15.87
C ILE A 151 -7.99 -1.60 15.77
N LYS A 152 -8.87 -2.11 14.90
CA LYS A 152 -9.01 -3.56 14.66
C LYS A 152 -7.78 -4.17 13.99
N CYS A 153 -6.93 -3.37 13.35
CA CYS A 153 -5.66 -3.81 12.78
C CYS A 153 -4.50 -3.76 13.79
N GLY A 154 -4.75 -3.35 15.05
CA GLY A 154 -3.73 -3.27 16.10
C GLY A 154 -3.04 -1.90 16.24
N PHE A 155 -3.45 -0.91 15.43
CA PHE A 155 -2.96 0.46 15.56
C PHE A 155 -3.68 1.19 16.69
N ARG A 156 -3.07 2.28 17.18
CA ARG A 156 -3.65 3.17 18.18
C ARG A 156 -3.43 4.62 17.77
N ARG A 157 -4.32 5.51 18.22
CA ARG A 157 -4.17 6.95 18.03
C ARG A 157 -2.85 7.43 18.66
N ALA A 158 -2.04 8.16 17.89
CA ALA A 158 -0.71 8.60 18.31
C ALA A 158 -0.44 10.10 18.07
N GLY A 159 -1.37 10.83 17.45
CA GLY A 159 -1.20 12.25 17.13
C GLY A 159 -2.39 12.81 16.34
N LEU A 160 -2.18 13.99 15.76
CA LEU A 160 -3.09 14.65 14.82
C LEU A 160 -2.36 14.86 13.49
N GLN A 161 -3.00 14.50 12.39
CA GLN A 161 -2.55 14.90 11.06
C GLN A 161 -2.79 16.40 10.89
N MET A 162 -1.79 17.10 10.37
CA MET A 162 -1.91 18.51 9.98
C MET A 162 -1.56 18.62 8.49
N ALA A 163 -2.37 19.35 7.71
CA ALA A 163 -2.15 19.52 6.28
C ALA A 163 -2.14 21.00 5.88
N HIS A 164 -1.26 21.36 4.96
CA HIS A 164 -1.26 22.66 4.28
C HIS A 164 -1.26 22.42 2.77
N TYR A 165 -2.40 22.67 2.12
CA TYR A 165 -2.57 22.45 0.69
C TYR A 165 -2.12 23.68 -0.12
N TYR A 166 -1.25 23.48 -1.11
CA TYR A 166 -0.80 24.54 -2.01
C TYR A 166 -1.81 24.80 -3.15
N GLN A 167 -1.97 26.07 -3.55
CA GLN A 167 -2.87 26.49 -4.63
C GLN A 167 -2.52 25.78 -5.95
N GLY A 168 -3.52 25.29 -6.67
CA GLY A 168 -3.36 24.57 -7.94
C GLY A 168 -3.25 23.04 -7.81
N SER A 169 -3.23 22.48 -6.60
CA SER A 169 -3.36 21.03 -6.41
C SER A 169 -4.78 20.58 -6.81
N LYS A 170 -4.89 19.60 -7.73
CA LYS A 170 -6.17 19.01 -8.18
C LYS A 170 -6.78 18.10 -7.10
N SER A 171 -6.91 18.57 -5.87
CA SER A 171 -7.57 17.86 -4.79
C SER A 171 -9.01 18.37 -4.64
N LYS A 172 -9.97 17.46 -4.42
CA LYS A 172 -11.31 17.85 -3.99
C LYS A 172 -11.20 18.49 -2.60
N PRO A 173 -11.94 19.57 -2.30
CA PRO A 173 -12.13 19.97 -0.91
C PRO A 173 -12.82 18.83 -0.16
N GLN A 174 -12.29 18.54 1.03
CA GLN A 174 -12.71 17.45 1.91
C GLN A 174 -14.13 17.67 2.44
#